data_AF-A0A9W6KI14-F1
#
_entry.id   AF-A0A9W6KI14-F1
#
_cell.length_a   1.000
_cell.length_b   1.000
_cell.length_c   1.000
_cell.angle_alpha   90.00
_cell.angle_beta   90.00
_cell.angle_gamma   90.00
#
_symmetry.space_group_name_H-M   'P 1'
#
loop_
_entity.id
_entity.type
_entity.pdbx_description
1 polymer ?
#
loop_
_entity_poly.entity_id
_entity_poly.type
_entity_poly.pdbx_seq_one_letter_code
_entity_poly.pdbx_strand_id
1 'polypeptide(L)'
;MPAPPWYWTHDAGPEHVARPGPAPWRVARVAAYGPADRRRFATLVHGDPGPAHTVHPDLTAVDLTARADAVAVSVSGGRFTVVAEPGRAVPSRALAGASAAQIRERLAAGERLLDVDAYATADGTRYAAVFAADGPGTHFFGDLTLRELRRGLRRAGVRPVRLRAYAWGALFAAAGGDLPAGRWYTGLSADQVGRRLDRRGAWPVDLDAETTPAGIRYTLVMQS
;
A
#
# COMPACT_ATOMS: atom_id res chain seq x y z
N MET A 1 -8.77 18.52 10.50
CA MET A 1 -7.72 19.21 9.72
C MET A 1 -8.17 19.27 8.28
N PRO A 2 -7.85 20.35 7.52
CA PRO A 2 -8.03 20.36 6.08
C PRO A 2 -7.20 19.24 5.44
N ALA A 3 -7.66 18.72 4.29
CA ALA A 3 -6.90 17.76 3.51
C ALA A 3 -5.53 18.36 3.14
N PRO A 4 -4.42 17.59 3.25
CA PRO A 4 -3.17 18.05 2.66
C PRO A 4 -3.37 18.17 1.13
N PRO A 5 -2.70 19.12 0.45
CA PRO A 5 -2.70 19.12 -1.01
C PRO A 5 -2.18 17.79 -1.51
N TRP A 6 -2.79 17.23 -2.56
CA TRP A 6 -2.45 15.89 -3.03
C TRP A 6 -2.63 15.79 -4.53
N TYR A 7 -1.88 14.86 -5.13
CA TYR A 7 -2.12 14.40 -6.48
C TYR A 7 -1.77 12.92 -6.58
N TRP A 8 -2.24 12.28 -7.63
CA TRP A 8 -1.82 10.94 -7.96
C TRP A 8 -1.58 10.83 -9.46
N THR A 9 -0.69 9.93 -9.84
CA THR A 9 -0.40 9.60 -11.23
C THR A 9 -0.56 8.11 -11.44
N HIS A 10 -0.75 7.70 -12.69
CA HIS A 10 -0.75 6.30 -13.08
C HIS A 10 -0.05 6.12 -14.42
N ASP A 11 0.30 4.88 -14.73
CA ASP A 11 0.97 4.47 -15.96
C ASP A 11 2.38 5.06 -16.14
N ALA A 12 3.03 5.40 -15.03
CA ALA A 12 4.41 5.85 -15.03
C ALA A 12 5.37 4.67 -15.27
N GLY A 13 6.43 4.88 -16.05
CA GLY A 13 7.55 3.95 -16.17
C GLY A 13 8.47 3.99 -14.93
N PRO A 14 9.35 2.98 -14.73
CA PRO A 14 10.29 2.93 -13.61
C PRO A 14 11.18 4.19 -13.49
N GLU A 15 11.59 4.78 -14.61
CA GLU A 15 12.40 5.99 -14.67
C GLU A 15 11.65 7.25 -14.18
N HIS A 16 10.32 7.20 -14.14
CA HIS A 16 9.46 8.30 -13.73
C HIS A 16 8.99 8.19 -12.27
N VAL A 17 9.04 7.00 -11.66
CA VAL A 17 8.58 6.79 -10.26
C VAL A 17 9.61 7.25 -9.22
N ALA A 18 10.90 7.27 -9.60
CA ALA A 18 12.01 7.61 -8.71
C ALA A 18 12.21 9.12 -8.45
N ARG A 19 11.42 9.98 -9.12
CA ARG A 19 11.56 11.44 -9.03
C ARG A 19 10.40 12.02 -8.22
N PRO A 20 10.51 12.13 -6.88
CA PRO A 20 9.57 12.94 -6.13
C PRO A 20 9.60 14.38 -6.67
N GLY A 21 8.44 15.04 -6.68
CA GLY A 21 8.40 16.48 -6.96
C GLY A 21 9.28 17.26 -5.97
N PRO A 22 9.61 18.54 -6.26
CA PRO A 22 10.33 19.36 -5.30
C PRO A 22 9.53 19.46 -3.98
N ALA A 23 10.22 19.70 -2.87
CA ALA A 23 9.54 19.99 -1.59
C ALA A 23 8.44 21.06 -1.81
N PRO A 24 7.25 20.92 -1.20
CA PRO A 24 6.89 20.05 -0.08
C PRO A 24 6.23 18.71 -0.47
N TRP A 25 6.45 18.21 -1.70
CA TRP A 25 5.77 17.01 -2.17
C TRP A 25 6.46 15.71 -1.73
N ARG A 26 5.70 14.80 -1.14
CA ARG A 26 6.18 13.53 -0.58
C ARG A 26 5.37 12.36 -1.15
N VAL A 27 6.07 11.37 -1.70
CA VAL A 27 5.44 10.14 -2.21
C VAL A 27 4.88 9.35 -1.02
N ALA A 28 3.56 9.25 -0.89
CA ALA A 28 2.93 8.51 0.20
C ALA A 28 2.83 7.00 -0.09
N ARG A 29 2.60 6.64 -1.37
CA ARG A 29 2.43 5.25 -1.80
C ARG A 29 2.84 5.10 -3.26
N VAL A 30 3.43 3.96 -3.57
CA VAL A 30 3.67 3.48 -4.94
C VAL A 30 3.02 2.12 -5.08
N ALA A 31 2.23 1.94 -6.14
CA ALA A 31 1.64 0.66 -6.52
C ALA A 31 2.21 0.23 -7.86
N ALA A 32 2.92 -0.89 -7.88
CA ALA A 32 3.53 -1.46 -9.07
C ALA A 32 2.59 -2.50 -9.69
N TYR A 33 2.45 -2.49 -11.02
CA TYR A 33 1.62 -3.46 -11.75
C TYR A 33 2.23 -3.77 -13.12
N GLY A 34 1.72 -4.83 -13.76
CA GLY A 34 2.27 -5.35 -15.02
C GLY A 34 3.39 -6.38 -14.85
N PRO A 35 3.90 -6.96 -15.95
CA PRO A 35 4.98 -7.93 -15.92
C PRO A 35 6.33 -7.24 -15.66
N ALA A 36 7.33 -8.00 -15.20
CA ALA A 36 8.62 -7.49 -14.72
C ALA A 36 9.32 -6.49 -15.67
N ASP A 37 9.28 -6.78 -16.97
CA ASP A 37 9.90 -6.04 -18.08
C ASP A 37 9.08 -4.83 -18.56
N ARG A 38 7.81 -4.74 -18.17
CA ARG A 38 6.89 -3.65 -18.53
C ARG A 38 6.13 -3.12 -17.32
N ARG A 39 6.78 -3.11 -16.16
CA ARG A 39 6.16 -2.60 -14.94
C ARG A 39 5.77 -1.14 -15.11
N ARG A 40 4.60 -0.83 -14.59
CA ARG A 40 4.00 0.48 -14.54
C ARG A 40 3.64 0.80 -13.11
N PHE A 41 3.59 2.09 -12.80
CA PHE A 41 3.39 2.55 -11.44
C PHE A 41 2.23 3.53 -11.36
N ALA A 42 1.47 3.41 -10.28
CA ALA A 42 0.64 4.47 -9.77
C ALA A 42 1.25 5.03 -8.49
N THR A 43 1.32 6.36 -8.41
CA THR A 43 1.98 7.05 -7.31
C THR A 43 0.99 7.99 -6.66
N LEU A 44 0.84 7.89 -5.35
CA LEU A 44 0.11 8.85 -4.54
C LEU A 44 1.10 9.79 -3.86
N VAL A 45 0.89 11.10 -4.00
CA VAL A 45 1.75 12.15 -3.44
C VAL A 45 0.92 13.09 -2.59
N HIS A 46 1.41 13.38 -1.39
CA HIS A 46 0.85 14.38 -0.49
C HIS A 46 1.83 15.54 -0.34
N GLY A 47 1.33 16.77 -0.24
CA GLY A 47 2.12 17.93 0.15
C GLY A 47 2.19 17.98 1.67
N ASP A 48 3.35 17.61 2.20
CA ASP A 48 3.64 17.48 3.62
C ASP A 48 5.07 18.01 3.85
N PRO A 49 5.28 18.97 4.79
CA PRO A 49 6.63 19.44 5.14
C PRO A 49 7.50 18.41 5.86
N GLY A 50 7.00 17.18 6.07
CA GLY A 50 7.75 16.07 6.66
C GLY A 50 9.00 15.63 5.89
N PRO A 51 9.74 14.62 6.41
CA PRO A 51 10.98 14.14 5.81
C PRO A 51 10.79 13.70 4.36
N ALA A 52 11.79 14.00 3.53
CA ALA A 52 11.79 13.61 2.13
C ALA A 52 11.68 12.08 1.98
N HIS A 53 10.91 11.64 0.99
CA HIS A 53 10.82 10.23 0.62
C HIS A 53 11.62 9.94 -0.65
N THR A 54 12.32 8.81 -0.63
CA THR A 54 12.98 8.25 -1.80
C THR A 54 12.25 7.00 -2.27
N VAL A 55 12.20 6.78 -3.58
CA VAL A 55 11.62 5.56 -4.15
C VAL A 55 12.76 4.70 -4.70
N HIS A 56 12.78 3.45 -4.27
CA HIS A 56 13.74 2.44 -4.68
C HIS A 56 13.00 1.37 -5.48
N PRO A 57 12.95 1.49 -6.82
CA PRO A 57 12.40 0.43 -7.65
C PRO A 57 13.39 -0.75 -7.72
N ASP A 58 12.85 -1.92 -8.08
CA ASP A 58 13.61 -3.07 -8.60
C ASP A 58 14.43 -3.87 -7.58
N LEU A 59 14.06 -3.78 -6.31
CA LEU A 59 14.69 -4.51 -5.23
C LEU A 59 14.42 -6.02 -5.31
N THR A 60 15.41 -6.82 -4.92
CA THR A 60 15.22 -8.25 -4.61
C THR A 60 14.61 -8.42 -3.22
N ALA A 61 14.22 -9.65 -2.87
CA ALA A 61 13.77 -9.96 -1.52
C ALA A 61 14.85 -9.68 -0.46
N VAL A 62 16.12 -9.98 -0.78
CA VAL A 62 17.27 -9.72 0.11
C VAL A 62 17.42 -8.22 0.34
N ASP A 63 17.39 -7.43 -0.74
CA ASP A 63 17.49 -5.97 -0.67
C ASP A 63 16.36 -5.38 0.17
N LEU A 64 15.12 -5.86 -0.02
CA LEU A 64 13.98 -5.43 0.78
C LEU A 64 14.21 -5.70 2.27
N THR A 65 14.60 -6.92 2.64
CA THR A 65 14.77 -7.29 4.06
C THR A 65 15.93 -6.56 4.76
N ALA A 66 16.86 -5.99 4.00
CA ALA A 66 17.94 -5.17 4.53
C ALA A 66 17.52 -3.72 4.84
N ARG A 67 16.31 -3.28 4.46
CA ARG A 67 15.84 -1.91 4.67
C ARG A 67 15.37 -1.67 6.11
N ALA A 68 15.86 -0.59 6.70
CA ALA A 68 15.50 -0.14 8.05
C ALA A 68 14.74 1.20 8.08
N ASP A 69 14.39 1.72 6.92
CA ASP A 69 13.79 3.04 6.64
C ASP A 69 12.61 2.93 5.66
N ALA A 70 12.14 1.71 5.35
CA ALA A 70 11.00 1.49 4.49
C ALA A 70 9.72 2.00 5.17
N VAL A 71 8.83 2.60 4.39
CA VAL A 71 7.51 3.07 4.87
C VAL A 71 6.36 2.60 4.00
N ALA A 72 6.65 2.26 2.75
CA ALA A 72 5.70 1.60 1.86
C ALA A 72 6.40 0.55 0.99
N VAL A 73 5.68 -0.50 0.61
CA VAL A 73 6.19 -1.57 -0.24
C VAL A 73 5.16 -2.01 -1.28
N SER A 74 5.59 -2.20 -2.51
CA SER A 74 4.78 -2.84 -3.54
C SER A 74 5.55 -3.93 -4.27
N VAL A 75 4.84 -4.94 -4.78
CA VAL A 75 5.40 -6.09 -5.48
C VAL A 75 4.73 -6.28 -6.82
N SER A 76 5.54 -6.39 -7.87
CA SER A 76 5.05 -6.71 -9.20
C SER A 76 6.13 -7.40 -10.01
N GLY A 77 5.77 -8.37 -10.84
CA GLY A 77 6.73 -9.11 -11.67
C GLY A 77 7.91 -9.71 -10.90
N GLY A 78 7.72 -10.12 -9.64
CA GLY A 78 8.78 -10.68 -8.79
C GLY A 78 9.81 -9.68 -8.28
N ARG A 79 9.55 -8.37 -8.42
CA ARG A 79 10.41 -7.28 -7.94
C ARG A 79 9.68 -6.42 -6.92
N PHE A 80 10.43 -5.95 -5.93
CA PHE A 80 9.90 -5.09 -4.87
C PHE A 80 10.21 -3.63 -5.19
N THR A 81 9.28 -2.75 -4.86
CA THR A 81 9.46 -1.29 -4.91
C THR A 81 9.18 -0.73 -3.54
N VAL A 82 10.12 0.06 -3.01
CA VAL A 82 10.04 0.60 -1.65
C VAL A 82 9.99 2.12 -1.70
N VAL A 83 9.07 2.71 -0.94
CA VAL A 83 9.19 4.10 -0.52
C VAL A 83 9.92 4.10 0.81
N ALA A 84 11.00 4.87 0.91
CA ALA A 84 11.83 4.98 2.10
C ALA A 84 11.81 6.40 2.66
N GLU A 85 11.99 6.49 3.98
CA GLU A 85 12.10 7.71 4.77
C GLU A 85 13.47 7.73 5.46
N PRO A 86 14.53 8.23 4.80
CA PRO A 86 15.85 8.32 5.40
C PRO A 86 15.83 9.14 6.69
N GLY A 87 16.46 8.62 7.74
CA GLY A 87 16.53 9.31 9.05
C GLY A 87 15.25 9.25 9.88
N ARG A 88 14.30 8.35 9.54
CA ARG A 88 13.12 8.08 10.37
C ARG A 88 13.50 7.82 11.82
N ALA A 89 12.77 8.45 12.75
CA ALA A 89 13.04 8.35 14.19
C ALA A 89 12.91 6.92 14.74
N VAL A 90 11.95 6.15 14.23
CA VAL A 90 11.74 4.74 14.58
C VAL A 90 12.07 3.87 13.37
N PRO A 91 13.13 3.05 13.45
CA PRO A 91 13.50 2.17 12.35
C PRO A 91 12.35 1.23 11.96
N SER A 92 12.21 1.00 10.65
CA SER A 92 11.30 0.01 10.11
C SER A 92 11.94 -1.37 10.06
N ARG A 93 11.12 -2.41 9.95
CA ARG A 93 11.52 -3.77 9.59
C ARG A 93 10.71 -4.21 8.37
N ALA A 94 11.39 -4.52 7.27
CA ALA A 94 10.75 -5.07 6.09
C ALA A 94 10.86 -6.61 6.04
N LEU A 95 9.78 -7.26 5.63
CA LEU A 95 9.71 -8.70 5.37
C LEU A 95 9.38 -8.94 3.90
N ALA A 96 10.03 -9.93 3.31
CA ALA A 96 9.66 -10.54 2.04
C ALA A 96 9.20 -11.98 2.29
N GLY A 97 8.18 -12.44 1.56
CA GLY A 97 7.76 -13.84 1.63
C GLY A 97 7.01 -14.20 2.92
N ALA A 98 6.43 -13.22 3.61
CA ALA A 98 5.71 -13.48 4.86
C ALA A 98 4.38 -14.19 4.58
N SER A 99 3.99 -15.10 5.47
CA SER A 99 2.64 -15.63 5.57
C SER A 99 1.74 -14.68 6.37
N ALA A 100 0.41 -14.84 6.23
CA ALA A 100 -0.54 -14.11 7.05
C ALA A 100 -0.36 -14.39 8.56
N ALA A 101 0.07 -15.60 8.94
CA ALA A 101 0.36 -15.95 10.33
C ALA A 101 1.56 -15.14 10.87
N GLN A 102 2.66 -15.09 10.13
CA GLN A 102 3.84 -14.31 10.51
C GLN A 102 3.54 -12.81 10.64
N ILE A 103 2.68 -12.25 9.79
CA ILE A 103 2.24 -10.85 9.95
C ILE A 103 1.49 -10.68 11.29
N ARG A 104 0.57 -11.60 11.63
CA ARG A 104 -0.18 -11.53 12.90
C ARG A 104 0.72 -11.72 14.12
N GLU A 105 1.72 -12.58 14.04
CA GLU A 105 2.72 -12.75 15.12
C GLU A 105 3.47 -11.45 15.40
N ARG A 106 3.86 -10.71 14.37
CA ARG A 106 4.51 -9.38 14.51
C ARG A 106 3.59 -8.37 15.18
N LEU A 107 2.33 -8.33 14.76
CA LEU A 107 1.31 -7.46 15.37
C LEU A 107 1.07 -7.84 16.84
N ALA A 108 1.04 -9.13 17.17
CA ALA A 108 0.91 -9.62 18.54
C ALA A 108 2.14 -9.31 19.40
N ALA A 109 3.33 -9.21 18.78
CA ALA A 109 4.55 -8.74 19.43
C ALA A 109 4.61 -7.22 19.63
N GLY A 110 3.56 -6.48 19.25
CA GLY A 110 3.48 -5.03 19.41
C GLY A 110 4.08 -4.22 18.27
N GLU A 111 4.48 -4.86 17.16
CA GLU A 111 4.92 -4.13 15.97
C GLU A 111 3.70 -3.54 15.23
N ARG A 112 3.84 -2.33 14.68
CA ARG A 112 2.82 -1.68 13.85
C ARG A 112 3.07 -1.97 12.38
N LEU A 113 2.06 -2.43 11.65
CA LEU A 113 2.13 -2.62 10.19
C LEU A 113 1.98 -1.25 9.48
N LEU A 114 3.06 -0.75 8.88
CA LEU A 114 3.07 0.48 8.09
C LEU A 114 2.44 0.26 6.70
N ASP A 115 2.78 -0.89 6.10
CA ASP A 115 2.33 -1.23 4.76
C ASP A 115 2.47 -2.72 4.46
N VAL A 116 1.73 -3.18 3.46
CA VAL A 116 1.73 -4.56 3.01
C VAL A 116 1.43 -4.61 1.52
N ASP A 117 1.98 -5.59 0.81
CA ASP A 117 1.53 -5.97 -0.53
C ASP A 117 1.50 -7.49 -0.67
N ALA A 118 0.64 -8.01 -1.53
CA ALA A 118 0.41 -9.44 -1.73
C ALA A 118 0.91 -9.88 -3.10
N TYR A 119 1.54 -11.05 -3.16
CA TYR A 119 2.00 -11.63 -4.41
C TYR A 119 1.95 -13.16 -4.36
N ALA A 120 1.79 -13.77 -5.53
CA ALA A 120 1.74 -15.23 -5.65
C ALA A 120 3.17 -15.81 -5.69
N THR A 121 3.37 -16.94 -5.01
CA THR A 121 4.54 -17.81 -5.14
C THR A 121 4.09 -19.23 -5.45
N ALA A 122 5.05 -20.14 -5.68
CA ALA A 122 4.75 -21.57 -5.83
C ALA A 122 4.04 -22.16 -4.60
N ASP A 123 4.28 -21.59 -3.41
CA ASP A 123 3.73 -22.05 -2.13
C ASP A 123 2.45 -21.27 -1.72
N GLY A 124 1.78 -20.64 -2.69
CA GLY A 124 0.57 -19.84 -2.51
C GLY A 124 0.83 -18.35 -2.29
N THR A 125 -0.15 -17.65 -1.71
CA THR A 125 -0.01 -16.21 -1.44
C THR A 125 1.09 -15.96 -0.41
N ARG A 126 1.93 -14.96 -0.68
CA ARG A 126 2.87 -14.37 0.26
C ARG A 126 2.75 -12.86 0.28
N TYR A 127 3.32 -12.26 1.33
CA TYR A 127 3.23 -10.84 1.58
C TYR A 127 4.62 -10.21 1.69
N ALA A 128 4.77 -9.04 1.08
CA ALA A 128 5.78 -8.08 1.47
C ALA A 128 5.16 -7.19 2.54
N ALA A 129 5.85 -6.97 3.66
CA ALA A 129 5.29 -6.18 4.75
C ALA A 129 6.36 -5.28 5.37
N VAL A 130 5.94 -4.10 5.80
CA VAL A 130 6.79 -3.13 6.47
C VAL A 130 6.20 -2.85 7.85
N PHE A 131 7.01 -3.06 8.88
CA PHE A 131 6.64 -2.84 10.28
C PHE A 131 7.46 -1.70 10.88
N ALA A 132 6.97 -1.11 11.96
CA ALA A 132 7.74 -0.26 12.85
C ALA A 132 7.55 -0.70 14.30
N ALA A 133 8.55 -0.45 15.14
CA ALA A 133 8.52 -0.79 16.56
C ALA A 133 7.63 0.15 17.39
N ASP A 134 7.01 1.15 16.76
CA ASP A 134 6.15 2.13 17.41
C ASP A 134 4.68 1.98 16.99
N GLY A 135 3.79 1.78 17.95
CA GLY A 135 2.41 2.20 17.79
C GLY A 135 1.32 1.16 18.10
N PRO A 136 0.06 1.63 18.12
CA PRO A 136 -1.08 0.85 18.56
C PRO A 136 -1.46 -0.28 17.58
N GLY A 137 -2.26 -1.22 18.09
CA GLY A 137 -2.66 -2.45 17.41
C GLY A 137 -3.28 -2.23 16.03
N THR A 138 -2.50 -2.52 14.99
CA THR A 138 -3.03 -2.66 13.63
C THR A 138 -3.64 -4.05 13.51
N HIS A 139 -4.79 -4.17 12.87
CA HIS A 139 -5.38 -5.47 12.55
C HIS A 139 -4.96 -5.89 11.14
N PHE A 140 -4.60 -7.15 10.95
CA PHE A 140 -4.33 -7.69 9.62
C PHE A 140 -5.34 -8.74 9.20
N PHE A 141 -5.92 -8.51 8.02
CA PHE A 141 -6.82 -9.41 7.32
C PHE A 141 -6.15 -9.79 6.01
N GLY A 142 -5.97 -11.08 5.73
CA GLY A 142 -5.32 -11.57 4.51
C GLY A 142 -6.00 -12.84 4.02
N ASP A 143 -5.91 -13.09 2.72
CA ASP A 143 -6.51 -14.23 2.03
C ASP A 143 -8.02 -14.34 2.21
N LEU A 144 -8.69 -13.18 2.15
CA LEU A 144 -10.14 -13.09 2.32
C LEU A 144 -10.83 -12.67 1.03
N THR A 145 -12.02 -13.23 0.77
CA THR A 145 -12.94 -12.64 -0.19
C THR A 145 -13.41 -11.26 0.31
N LEU A 146 -13.92 -10.43 -0.61
CA LEU A 146 -14.47 -9.11 -0.25
C LEU A 146 -15.56 -9.19 0.84
N ARG A 147 -16.39 -10.24 0.81
CA ARG A 147 -17.46 -10.46 1.79
C ARG A 147 -16.89 -10.77 3.17
N GLU A 148 -15.87 -11.60 3.24
CA GLU A 148 -15.18 -11.97 4.49
C GLU A 148 -14.40 -10.80 5.05
N LEU A 149 -13.68 -10.04 4.21
CA LEU A 149 -12.98 -8.83 4.62
C LEU A 149 -13.96 -7.83 5.26
N ARG A 150 -15.08 -7.54 4.59
CA ARG A 150 -16.13 -6.65 5.13
C ARG A 150 -16.66 -7.12 6.48
N ARG A 151 -16.84 -8.42 6.65
CA ARG A 151 -17.32 -9.02 7.90
C ARG A 151 -16.25 -8.94 9.00
N GLY A 152 -14.98 -9.21 8.67
CA GLY A 152 -13.84 -9.12 9.57
C GLY A 152 -13.64 -7.69 10.10
N LEU A 153 -13.58 -6.71 9.20
CA LEU A 153 -13.48 -5.29 9.55
C LEU A 153 -14.62 -4.84 10.49
N ARG A 154 -15.87 -5.23 10.18
CA ARG A 154 -17.03 -4.90 11.03
C ARG A 154 -16.92 -5.53 12.42
N ARG A 155 -16.53 -6.80 12.52
CA ARG A 155 -16.40 -7.51 13.80
C ARG A 155 -15.30 -6.93 14.68
N ALA A 156 -14.18 -6.54 14.07
CA ALA A 156 -13.08 -5.89 14.78
C ALA A 156 -13.35 -4.41 15.08
N GLY A 157 -14.43 -3.82 14.57
CA GLY A 157 -14.74 -2.40 14.77
C GLY A 157 -13.82 -1.43 14.03
N VAL A 158 -12.93 -1.91 13.16
CA VAL A 158 -11.90 -1.08 12.49
C VAL A 158 -12.29 -0.66 11.07
N ARG A 159 -11.49 0.24 10.49
CA ARG A 159 -11.56 0.63 9.08
C ARG A 159 -10.25 0.31 8.37
N PRO A 160 -10.29 -0.06 7.07
CA PRO A 160 -9.06 -0.31 6.33
C PRO A 160 -8.30 1.00 6.16
N VAL A 161 -6.99 0.94 6.42
CA VAL A 161 -6.01 2.03 6.19
C VAL A 161 -5.04 1.64 5.07
N ARG A 162 -4.93 0.34 4.78
CA ARG A 162 -4.32 -0.24 3.59
C ARG A 162 -5.30 -1.26 3.01
N LEU A 163 -5.41 -1.32 1.69
CA LEU A 163 -6.24 -2.28 0.99
C LEU A 163 -5.57 -2.75 -0.30
N ARG A 164 -5.28 -4.05 -0.37
CA ARG A 164 -4.70 -4.72 -1.53
C ARG A 164 -5.73 -5.64 -2.14
N ALA A 165 -5.89 -5.57 -3.45
CA ALA A 165 -6.61 -6.55 -4.24
C ALA A 165 -5.57 -7.40 -4.98
N TYR A 166 -5.74 -8.72 -4.98
CA TYR A 166 -4.87 -9.63 -5.70
C TYR A 166 -5.65 -10.86 -6.15
N ALA A 167 -4.99 -11.72 -6.91
CA ALA A 167 -5.63 -12.85 -7.61
C ALA A 167 -6.81 -12.37 -8.46
N TRP A 168 -6.58 -11.32 -9.26
CA TRP A 168 -7.56 -10.67 -10.14
C TRP A 168 -8.79 -10.15 -9.38
N GLY A 169 -8.55 -9.62 -8.17
CA GLY A 169 -9.58 -9.01 -7.33
C GLY A 169 -10.47 -10.02 -6.61
N ALA A 170 -10.11 -11.30 -6.63
CA ALA A 170 -10.83 -12.33 -5.89
C ALA A 170 -10.50 -12.28 -4.39
N LEU A 171 -9.26 -11.92 -4.06
CA LEU A 171 -8.75 -11.91 -2.69
C LEU A 171 -8.26 -10.53 -2.28
N PHE A 172 -8.31 -10.29 -0.97
CA PHE A 172 -7.96 -9.02 -0.38
C PHE A 172 -7.10 -9.19 0.87
N ALA A 173 -6.17 -8.25 1.00
CA ALA A 173 -5.44 -8.00 2.23
C ALA A 173 -5.70 -6.57 2.69
N ALA A 174 -5.85 -6.39 3.99
CA ALA A 174 -6.08 -5.09 4.59
C ALA A 174 -5.38 -4.96 5.93
N ALA A 175 -4.78 -3.79 6.14
CA ALA A 175 -4.43 -3.30 7.47
C ALA A 175 -5.60 -2.46 7.98
N GLY A 176 -6.11 -2.76 9.17
CA GLY A 176 -7.18 -2.03 9.85
C GLY A 176 -6.64 -1.19 10.99
N GLY A 177 -7.09 0.05 11.10
CA GLY A 177 -6.69 0.98 12.15
C GLY A 177 -7.84 1.89 12.57
N ASP A 178 -7.58 2.70 13.60
CA ASP A 178 -8.52 3.68 14.12
C ASP A 178 -8.39 4.99 13.32
N LEU A 179 -8.98 4.99 12.12
CA LEU A 179 -9.10 6.19 11.31
C LEU A 179 -10.52 6.78 11.43
N PRO A 180 -10.66 8.12 11.30
CA PRO A 180 -11.94 8.77 11.09
C PRO A 180 -12.76 8.09 9.98
N ALA A 181 -14.07 8.32 9.98
CA ALA A 181 -14.99 7.73 9.01
C ALA A 181 -14.50 7.90 7.56
N GLY A 182 -13.95 6.82 7.01
CA GLY A 182 -13.44 6.74 5.64
C GLY A 182 -14.29 5.82 4.78
N ARG A 183 -14.15 5.97 3.47
CA ARG A 183 -14.78 5.09 2.47
C ARG A 183 -13.71 4.38 1.69
N TRP A 184 -14.04 3.18 1.22
CA TRP A 184 -13.12 2.39 0.42
C TRP A 184 -13.83 1.70 -0.74
N TYR A 185 -13.09 1.48 -1.82
CA TYR A 185 -13.55 0.88 -3.06
C TYR A 185 -12.52 -0.07 -3.64
N THR A 186 -12.97 -0.96 -4.51
CA THR A 186 -12.16 -1.96 -5.21
C THR A 186 -12.62 -2.05 -6.66
N GLY A 187 -11.76 -2.56 -7.55
CA GLY A 187 -12.12 -2.79 -8.95
C GLY A 187 -12.32 -1.53 -9.77
N LEU A 188 -11.79 -0.38 -9.33
CA LEU A 188 -11.97 0.89 -10.03
C LEU A 188 -11.08 0.98 -11.27
N SER A 189 -11.52 1.67 -12.32
CA SER A 189 -10.63 2.24 -13.33
C SER A 189 -10.02 3.56 -12.84
N ALA A 190 -8.99 4.07 -13.51
CA ALA A 190 -8.38 5.36 -13.17
C ALA A 190 -9.39 6.51 -13.15
N ASP A 191 -10.23 6.63 -14.19
CA ASP A 191 -11.29 7.65 -14.21
C ASP A 191 -12.30 7.49 -13.07
N GLN A 192 -12.56 6.25 -12.65
CA GLN A 192 -13.45 5.99 -11.52
C GLN A 192 -12.82 6.44 -10.20
N VAL A 193 -11.49 6.34 -10.03
CA VAL A 193 -10.78 6.89 -8.87
C VAL A 193 -11.01 8.41 -8.81
N GLY A 194 -10.70 9.14 -9.88
CA GLY A 194 -10.88 10.60 -9.95
C GLY A 194 -12.33 11.01 -9.64
N ARG A 195 -13.31 10.42 -10.35
CA ARG A 195 -14.73 10.70 -10.10
C ARG A 195 -15.20 10.39 -8.68
N ARG A 196 -14.58 9.44 -7.97
CA ARG A 196 -14.96 9.09 -6.58
C ARG A 196 -14.48 10.13 -5.59
N LEU A 197 -13.26 10.63 -5.80
CA LEU A 197 -12.61 11.66 -4.98
C LEU A 197 -13.30 13.02 -5.20
N ASP A 198 -13.46 13.45 -6.45
CA ASP A 198 -14.05 14.75 -6.81
C ASP A 198 -15.48 14.91 -6.27
N ARG A 199 -16.35 13.92 -6.52
CA ARG A 199 -17.76 13.96 -6.09
C ARG A 199 -17.95 14.05 -4.57
N ARG A 200 -16.89 13.80 -3.79
CA ARG A 200 -16.96 13.75 -2.33
C ARG A 200 -16.10 14.82 -1.67
N GLY A 201 -15.34 15.61 -2.44
CA GLY A 201 -14.30 16.45 -1.87
C GLY A 201 -13.33 15.66 -0.99
N ALA A 202 -13.09 14.39 -1.35
CA ALA A 202 -12.31 13.45 -0.55
C ALA A 202 -10.86 13.40 -1.02
N TRP A 203 -9.96 12.99 -0.14
CA TRP A 203 -8.55 12.73 -0.48
C TRP A 203 -8.19 11.26 -0.23
N PRO A 204 -7.30 10.68 -1.06
CA PRO A 204 -6.84 9.31 -0.91
C PRO A 204 -5.87 9.18 0.28
N VAL A 205 -6.11 8.16 1.10
CA VAL A 205 -5.23 7.70 2.18
C VAL A 205 -4.38 6.51 1.73
N ASP A 206 -4.93 5.68 0.85
CA ASP A 206 -4.24 4.54 0.26
C ASP A 206 -4.82 4.28 -1.13
N LEU A 207 -3.94 3.92 -2.06
CA LEU A 207 -4.27 3.59 -3.44
C LEU A 207 -3.35 2.46 -3.88
N ASP A 208 -3.95 1.40 -4.41
CA ASP A 208 -3.22 0.26 -4.92
C ASP A 208 -3.75 -0.15 -6.29
N ALA A 209 -2.97 -0.94 -7.02
CA ALA A 209 -3.27 -1.31 -8.39
C ALA A 209 -2.88 -2.76 -8.65
N GLU A 210 -3.75 -3.49 -9.35
CA GLU A 210 -3.46 -4.84 -9.83
C GLU A 210 -3.71 -4.94 -11.34
N THR A 211 -3.02 -5.87 -11.99
CA THR A 211 -3.34 -6.29 -13.36
C THR A 211 -4.39 -7.38 -13.34
N THR A 212 -5.52 -7.12 -14.02
CA THR A 212 -6.60 -8.11 -14.24
C THR A 212 -6.73 -8.44 -15.73
N PRO A 213 -7.43 -9.52 -16.11
CA PRO A 213 -7.77 -9.76 -17.52
C PRO A 213 -8.54 -8.61 -18.17
N ALA A 214 -9.26 -7.80 -17.39
CA ALA A 214 -10.02 -6.65 -17.84
C ALA A 214 -9.23 -5.33 -17.75
N GLY A 215 -7.90 -5.38 -17.64
CA GLY A 215 -7.01 -4.22 -17.51
C GLY A 215 -6.60 -3.92 -16.06
N ILE A 216 -6.04 -2.73 -15.84
CA ILE A 216 -5.59 -2.29 -14.51
C ILE A 216 -6.78 -1.90 -13.64
N ARG A 217 -6.81 -2.41 -12.41
CA ARG A 217 -7.87 -2.13 -11.44
C ARG A 217 -7.28 -1.59 -10.15
N TYR A 218 -7.94 -0.59 -9.60
CA TYR A 218 -7.48 0.12 -8.42
C TYR A 218 -8.34 -0.19 -7.19
N THR A 219 -7.69 -0.28 -6.03
CA THR A 219 -8.32 -0.08 -4.73
C THR A 219 -8.11 1.36 -4.28
N LEU A 220 -9.04 1.86 -3.49
CA LEU A 220 -8.99 3.21 -2.96
C LEU A 220 -9.49 3.19 -1.52
N VAL A 221 -8.71 3.76 -0.60
CA VAL A 221 -9.17 4.20 0.73
C VAL A 221 -9.09 5.72 0.75
N MET A 222 -10.16 6.38 1.17
CA MET A 222 -10.23 7.85 1.17
C MET A 222 -10.91 8.39 2.43
N GLN A 223 -10.59 9.64 2.74
CA GLN A 223 -11.17 10.45 3.80
C GLN A 223 -11.81 11.72 3.24
N SER A 224 -12.77 12.28 3.98
CA SER A 224 -13.56 13.47 3.65
C SER A 224 -13.71 14.34 4.87
#